data_AF-A0A952HS59-F1
#
_entry.id   AF-A0A952HS59-F1
#
_cell.length_a   1.000
_cell.length_b   1.000
_cell.length_c   1.000
_cell.angle_alpha   90.00
_cell.angle_beta   90.00
_cell.angle_gamma   90.00
#
_symmetry.space_group_name_H-M   'P 1'
#
loop_
_entity.id
_entity.type
_entity.pdbx_description
1 polymer ?
#
loop_
_entity_poly.entity_id
_entity_poly.type
_entity_poly.pdbx_seq_one_letter_code
_entity_poly.pdbx_strand_id
1 'polypeptide(L)'
;MLHRFYFITDRKKFKKPFLDTIKEVLDKGIRLFQIREKDLPDNELFKLTEDVLKIAEGYDVKIIINSRLDIALLLNLDGVHLPENGLPIEPIKKKFPNLIVGKSCHSLECGLQAYQDGADYVFISPIFQVEGKAPPIGVEKLREIVNKLPLPVYALGGINKFNVQSVLDTGVYGIASIRYFLD
;
A
#
# COMPACT_ATOMS: atom_id res chain seq x y z
N MET A 1 -6.18 -14.39 1.05
CA MET A 1 -6.72 -13.04 1.29
C MET A 1 -5.60 -12.16 1.80
N LEU A 2 -5.57 -10.86 1.46
CA LEU A 2 -4.51 -9.92 1.87
C LEU A 2 -4.57 -9.62 3.39
N HIS A 3 -3.47 -9.23 4.04
CA HIS A 3 -3.52 -8.83 5.44
C HIS A 3 -4.17 -7.45 5.63
N ARG A 4 -4.88 -7.25 6.75
CA ARG A 4 -5.58 -5.98 7.06
C ARG A 4 -4.64 -4.83 7.43
N PHE A 5 -3.42 -5.14 7.83
CA PHE A 5 -2.40 -4.13 8.14
C PHE A 5 -1.39 -4.06 7.01
N TYR A 6 -1.31 -2.89 6.41
CA TYR A 6 -0.51 -2.63 5.24
C TYR A 6 0.58 -1.61 5.59
N PHE A 7 1.82 -2.06 5.78
CA PHE A 7 2.95 -1.17 6.03
C PHE A 7 3.50 -0.58 4.72
N ILE A 8 3.91 0.69 4.73
CA ILE A 8 4.51 1.36 3.57
C ILE A 8 5.85 1.95 4.00
N THR A 9 6.92 1.66 3.27
CA THR A 9 8.23 2.20 3.63
C THR A 9 8.35 3.69 3.27
N ASP A 10 9.14 4.40 4.08
CA ASP A 10 9.71 5.70 3.77
C ASP A 10 10.95 5.85 4.66
N ARG A 11 12.14 5.52 4.11
CA ARG A 11 13.37 5.44 4.91
C ARG A 11 13.69 6.75 5.64
N LYS A 12 13.24 7.89 5.11
CA LYS A 12 13.45 9.22 5.73
C LYS A 12 12.63 9.44 7.00
N LYS A 13 11.67 8.54 7.29
CA LYS A 13 10.84 8.57 8.51
C LYS A 13 11.30 7.58 9.57
N PHE A 14 12.25 6.71 9.24
CA PHE A 14 12.75 5.71 10.17
C PHE A 14 13.80 6.30 11.10
N LYS A 15 13.79 5.86 12.36
CA LYS A 15 14.79 6.23 13.38
C LYS A 15 15.96 5.24 13.44
N LYS A 16 15.77 4.05 12.87
CA LYS A 16 16.74 2.95 12.81
C LYS A 16 17.15 2.72 11.35
N PRO A 17 18.23 1.96 11.11
CA PRO A 17 18.56 1.50 9.76
C PRO A 17 17.34 0.85 9.08
N PHE A 18 17.26 0.99 7.76
CA PHE A 18 16.11 0.57 6.98
C PHE A 18 15.79 -0.92 7.17
N LEU A 19 16.81 -1.76 7.01
CA LEU A 19 16.69 -3.21 7.11
C LEU A 19 16.30 -3.68 8.52
N ASP A 20 16.87 -3.07 9.56
CA ASP A 20 16.49 -3.33 10.95
C ASP A 20 15.01 -2.98 11.19
N THR A 21 14.56 -1.87 10.61
CA THR A 21 13.16 -1.45 10.69
C THR A 21 12.23 -2.45 10.02
N ILE A 22 12.56 -2.97 8.82
CA ILE A 22 11.67 -3.97 8.20
C ILE A 22 11.65 -5.27 9.02
N LYS A 23 12.81 -5.69 9.56
CA LYS A 23 12.87 -6.88 10.41
C LYS A 23 11.96 -6.73 11.64
N GLU A 24 12.04 -5.60 12.34
CA GLU A 24 11.17 -5.32 13.49
C GLU A 24 9.68 -5.32 13.15
N VAL A 25 9.32 -4.76 11.99
CA VAL A 25 7.93 -4.75 11.50
C VAL A 25 7.44 -6.17 11.17
N LEU A 26 8.29 -7.01 10.57
CA LEU A 26 7.99 -8.41 10.31
C LEU A 26 7.85 -9.21 11.61
N ASP A 27 8.74 -8.99 12.59
CA ASP A 27 8.69 -9.62 13.91
C ASP A 27 7.41 -9.25 14.68
N LYS A 28 6.89 -8.02 14.50
CA LYS A 28 5.60 -7.54 15.04
C LYS A 28 4.36 -8.18 14.38
N GLY A 29 4.53 -9.06 13.39
CA GLY A 29 3.40 -9.76 12.76
C GLY A 29 2.80 -9.06 11.53
N ILE A 30 3.45 -8.02 10.99
CA ILE A 30 3.03 -7.44 9.71
C ILE A 30 3.39 -8.40 8.58
N ARG A 31 2.43 -8.66 7.69
CA ARG A 31 2.51 -9.66 6.62
C ARG A 31 2.08 -9.11 5.26
N LEU A 32 1.92 -7.79 5.16
CA LEU A 32 1.74 -7.09 3.89
C LEU A 32 2.47 -5.74 4.00
N PHE A 33 3.47 -5.53 3.15
CA PHE A 33 4.10 -4.22 3.08
C PHE A 33 4.49 -3.81 1.66
N GLN A 34 4.63 -2.51 1.47
CA GLN A 34 5.03 -1.89 0.21
C GLN A 34 6.36 -1.18 0.33
N ILE A 35 7.28 -1.53 -0.55
CA ILE A 35 8.55 -0.82 -0.74
C ILE A 35 8.26 0.44 -1.55
N ARG A 36 8.51 1.61 -0.95
CA ARG A 36 8.20 2.92 -1.52
C ARG A 36 9.26 3.96 -1.20
N GLU A 37 10.38 3.87 -1.88
CA GLU A 37 11.50 4.81 -1.78
C GLU A 37 11.58 5.68 -3.05
N LYS A 38 10.73 6.73 -3.11
CA LYS A 38 10.50 7.54 -4.31
C LYS A 38 11.72 8.30 -4.84
N ASP A 39 12.71 8.50 -3.99
CA ASP A 39 13.90 9.29 -4.28
C ASP A 39 15.14 8.44 -4.52
N LEU A 40 15.03 7.10 -4.49
CA LEU A 40 16.13 6.24 -4.90
C LEU A 40 16.18 6.10 -6.42
N PRO A 41 17.38 6.09 -7.02
CA PRO A 41 17.55 5.67 -8.40
C PRO A 41 17.26 4.18 -8.56
N ASP A 42 17.02 3.76 -9.80
CA ASP A 42 16.57 2.41 -10.16
C ASP A 42 17.45 1.29 -9.60
N ASN A 43 18.78 1.42 -9.74
CA ASN A 43 19.74 0.43 -9.27
C ASN A 43 19.73 0.30 -7.73
N GLU A 44 19.60 1.41 -7.01
CA GLU A 44 19.54 1.41 -5.56
C GLU A 44 18.21 0.87 -5.05
N LEU A 45 17.09 1.23 -5.68
CA LEU A 45 15.78 0.68 -5.36
C LEU A 45 15.71 -0.83 -5.61
N PHE A 46 16.28 -1.30 -6.72
CA PHE A 46 16.40 -2.72 -7.04
C PHE A 46 17.21 -3.44 -5.96
N LYS A 47 18.40 -2.93 -5.62
CA LYS A 47 19.27 -3.52 -4.60
C LYS A 47 18.60 -3.57 -3.22
N LEU A 48 17.98 -2.47 -2.81
CA LEU A 48 17.23 -2.40 -1.55
C LEU A 48 16.11 -3.44 -1.52
N THR A 49 15.41 -3.62 -2.63
CA THR A 49 14.34 -4.62 -2.76
C THR A 49 14.86 -6.04 -2.63
N GLU A 50 16.02 -6.36 -3.22
CA GLU A 50 16.68 -7.67 -3.01
C GLU A 50 17.01 -7.91 -1.54
N ASP A 51 17.54 -6.90 -0.85
CA ASP A 51 17.95 -7.05 0.55
C ASP A 51 16.73 -7.19 1.48
N VAL A 52 15.61 -6.55 1.13
CA VAL A 52 14.33 -6.78 1.79
C VAL A 52 13.82 -8.20 1.59
N LEU A 53 13.92 -8.75 0.38
CA LEU A 53 13.50 -10.12 0.09
C LEU A 53 14.27 -11.14 0.94
N LYS A 54 15.58 -10.93 1.12
CA LYS A 54 16.41 -11.78 2.00
C LYS A 54 15.96 -11.73 3.46
N ILE A 55 15.62 -10.54 3.96
CA ILE A 55 15.14 -10.39 5.35
C ILE A 55 13.75 -11.00 5.52
N ALA A 56 12.91 -10.91 4.51
CA ALA A 56 11.58 -11.50 4.48
C ALA A 56 11.60 -13.03 4.28
N GLU A 57 12.75 -13.64 4.00
CA GLU A 57 12.87 -15.08 3.85
C GLU A 57 12.41 -15.80 5.13
N GLY A 58 11.50 -16.75 4.99
CA GLY A 58 10.89 -17.47 6.12
C GLY A 58 9.67 -16.78 6.76
N TYR A 59 9.34 -15.55 6.38
CA TYR A 59 8.09 -14.89 6.76
C TYR A 59 7.01 -15.14 5.69
N ASP A 60 5.77 -15.43 6.11
CA ASP A 60 4.61 -15.50 5.20
C ASP A 60 4.12 -14.09 4.85
N VAL A 61 4.96 -13.31 4.17
CA VAL A 61 4.72 -11.89 3.88
C VAL A 61 4.52 -11.65 2.39
N LYS A 62 3.56 -10.78 2.07
CA LYS A 62 3.37 -10.25 0.73
C LYS A 62 4.12 -8.94 0.54
N ILE A 63 4.93 -8.87 -0.52
CA ILE A 63 5.78 -7.72 -0.84
C ILE A 63 5.29 -7.07 -2.12
N ILE A 64 4.92 -5.79 -2.00
CA ILE A 64 4.44 -4.97 -3.09
C ILE A 64 5.47 -3.87 -3.36
N ILE A 65 5.73 -3.51 -4.61
CA ILE A 65 6.56 -2.34 -4.91
C ILE A 65 5.73 -1.18 -5.47
N ASN A 66 6.04 0.05 -5.07
CA ASN A 66 5.35 1.22 -5.58
C ASN A 66 5.79 1.52 -7.02
N SER A 67 4.84 1.63 -7.95
CA SER A 67 4.98 2.04 -9.37
C SER A 67 5.86 1.16 -10.27
N ARG A 68 6.81 0.41 -9.72
CA ARG A 68 7.86 -0.29 -10.48
C ARG A 68 7.47 -1.70 -10.85
N LEU A 69 6.54 -1.81 -11.82
CA LEU A 69 6.14 -3.10 -12.38
C LEU A 69 7.33 -3.89 -12.93
N ASP A 70 8.29 -3.21 -13.56
CA ASP A 70 9.54 -3.80 -14.05
C ASP A 70 10.34 -4.48 -12.93
N ILE A 71 10.58 -3.80 -11.80
CA ILE A 71 11.27 -4.39 -10.65
C ILE A 71 10.45 -5.53 -10.04
N ALA A 72 9.12 -5.37 -9.95
CA ALA A 72 8.23 -6.41 -9.45
C ALA A 72 8.39 -7.72 -10.24
N LEU A 73 8.48 -7.62 -11.57
CA LEU A 73 8.64 -8.77 -12.45
C LEU A 73 10.05 -9.35 -12.41
N LEU A 74 11.08 -8.50 -12.42
CA LEU A 74 12.49 -8.95 -12.38
C LEU A 74 12.83 -9.68 -11.08
N LEU A 75 12.24 -9.28 -9.97
CA LEU A 75 12.47 -9.87 -8.64
C LEU A 75 11.36 -10.84 -8.19
N ASN A 76 10.40 -11.15 -9.06
CA ASN A 76 9.25 -12.02 -8.74
C ASN A 76 8.50 -11.61 -7.46
N LEU A 77 8.27 -10.31 -7.27
CA LEU A 77 7.47 -9.79 -6.16
C LEU A 77 6.00 -10.20 -6.30
N ASP A 78 5.26 -10.15 -5.19
CA ASP A 78 3.84 -10.49 -5.19
C ASP A 78 2.98 -9.46 -5.95
N GLY A 79 3.44 -8.20 -6.06
CA GLY A 79 2.63 -7.19 -6.70
C GLY A 79 3.24 -5.80 -6.86
N VAL A 80 2.42 -4.93 -7.44
CA VAL A 80 2.71 -3.51 -7.65
C VAL A 80 1.55 -2.66 -7.11
N HIS A 81 1.89 -1.52 -6.50
CA HIS A 81 0.91 -0.49 -6.16
C HIS A 81 1.08 0.72 -7.06
N LEU A 82 0.03 1.12 -7.76
CA LEU A 82 0.05 2.17 -8.77
C LEU A 82 -0.54 3.48 -8.21
N PRO A 83 0.05 4.64 -8.51
CA PRO A 83 -0.62 5.92 -8.27
C PRO A 83 -1.86 6.04 -9.16
N GLU A 84 -2.75 6.98 -8.87
CA GLU A 84 -3.99 7.19 -9.64
C GLU A 84 -3.72 7.37 -11.14
N ASN A 85 -2.70 8.17 -11.47
CA ASN A 85 -2.22 8.43 -12.84
C ASN A 85 -1.05 7.50 -13.25
N GLY A 86 -1.00 6.29 -12.69
CA GLY A 86 0.02 5.29 -13.00
C GLY A 86 -0.28 4.51 -14.27
N LEU A 87 0.40 3.38 -14.44
CA LEU A 87 0.12 2.44 -15.53
C LEU A 87 -1.35 1.95 -15.46
N PRO A 88 -1.98 1.66 -16.61
CA PRO A 88 -3.31 1.05 -16.63
C PRO A 88 -3.29 -0.37 -16.07
N ILE A 89 -4.30 -0.76 -15.28
CA ILE A 89 -4.36 -2.07 -14.60
C ILE A 89 -4.73 -3.18 -15.58
N GLU A 90 -5.72 -2.96 -16.45
CA GLU A 90 -6.25 -3.98 -17.36
C GLU A 90 -5.15 -4.72 -18.16
N PRO A 91 -4.20 -4.04 -18.86
CA PRO A 91 -3.14 -4.74 -19.59
C PRO A 91 -2.15 -5.47 -18.67
N ILE A 92 -1.94 -4.98 -17.44
CA ILE A 92 -1.11 -5.67 -16.44
C ILE A 92 -1.79 -6.97 -16.05
N LYS A 93 -3.07 -6.94 -15.66
CA LYS A 93 -3.82 -8.14 -15.26
C LYS A 93 -3.99 -9.13 -16.41
N LYS A 94 -4.14 -8.65 -17.65
CA LYS A 94 -4.19 -9.52 -18.84
C LYS A 94 -2.88 -10.29 -19.06
N LYS A 95 -1.73 -9.63 -18.84
CA LYS A 95 -0.41 -10.24 -19.06
C LYS A 95 0.10 -11.02 -17.84
N PHE A 96 -0.26 -10.58 -16.65
CA PHE A 96 0.20 -11.11 -15.36
C PHE A 96 -1.00 -11.30 -14.41
N PRO A 97 -1.88 -12.28 -14.67
CA PRO A 97 -3.15 -12.43 -13.94
C PRO A 97 -2.98 -12.67 -12.44
N ASN A 98 -1.88 -13.31 -12.06
CA ASN A 98 -1.56 -13.63 -10.65
C ASN A 98 -0.86 -12.48 -9.92
N LEU A 99 -0.42 -11.43 -10.62
CA LEU A 99 0.23 -10.29 -9.98
C LEU A 99 -0.83 -9.49 -9.21
N ILE A 100 -0.53 -9.18 -7.95
CA ILE A 100 -1.38 -8.34 -7.12
C ILE A 100 -1.21 -6.89 -7.57
N VAL A 101 -2.29 -6.22 -7.94
CA VAL A 101 -2.28 -4.83 -8.40
C VAL A 101 -3.18 -3.99 -7.52
N GLY A 102 -2.57 -3.06 -6.79
CA GLY A 102 -3.29 -2.03 -6.04
C GLY A 102 -3.27 -0.69 -6.73
N LYS A 103 -4.28 0.16 -6.47
CA LYS A 103 -4.31 1.53 -6.99
C LYS A 103 -4.64 2.55 -5.91
N SER A 104 -3.93 3.68 -5.94
CA SER A 104 -4.31 4.86 -5.16
C SER A 104 -5.50 5.55 -5.82
N CYS A 105 -6.55 5.82 -5.04
CA CYS A 105 -7.75 6.50 -5.46
C CYS A 105 -8.15 7.59 -4.46
N HIS A 106 -8.77 8.65 -5.00
CA HIS A 106 -9.22 9.80 -4.23
C HIS A 106 -10.75 9.99 -4.24
N SER A 107 -11.48 9.09 -4.91
CA SER A 107 -12.95 9.14 -5.01
C SER A 107 -13.58 7.76 -5.21
N LEU A 108 -14.92 7.70 -5.13
CA LEU A 108 -15.68 6.48 -5.44
C LEU A 108 -15.51 6.08 -6.91
N GLU A 109 -15.56 7.06 -7.81
CA GLU A 109 -15.47 6.87 -9.25
C GLU A 109 -14.13 6.24 -9.63
N CYS A 110 -13.02 6.72 -9.04
CA CYS A 110 -11.72 6.08 -9.22
C CYS A 110 -11.73 4.63 -8.74
N GLY A 111 -12.31 4.36 -7.56
CA GLY A 111 -12.35 3.01 -7.00
C GLY A 111 -13.17 2.03 -7.85
N LEU A 112 -14.32 2.49 -8.38
CA LEU A 112 -15.15 1.69 -9.28
C LEU A 112 -14.45 1.42 -10.60
N GLN A 113 -13.75 2.41 -11.16
CA GLN A 113 -12.94 2.19 -12.36
C GLN A 113 -11.81 1.20 -12.09
N ALA A 114 -11.10 1.34 -10.97
CA ALA A 114 -10.03 0.41 -10.59
C ALA A 114 -10.54 -1.02 -10.46
N TYR A 115 -11.74 -1.21 -9.89
CA TYR A 115 -12.40 -2.52 -9.83
C TYR A 115 -12.68 -3.09 -11.22
N GLN A 116 -13.27 -2.27 -12.11
CA GLN A 116 -13.54 -2.68 -13.50
C GLN A 116 -12.26 -3.05 -14.26
N ASP A 117 -11.17 -2.34 -14.00
CA ASP A 117 -9.86 -2.61 -14.60
C ASP A 117 -9.17 -3.86 -14.01
N GLY A 118 -9.72 -4.45 -12.93
CA GLY A 118 -9.22 -5.68 -12.30
C GLY A 118 -8.27 -5.48 -11.11
N ALA A 119 -8.34 -4.34 -10.42
CA ALA A 119 -7.56 -4.11 -9.20
C ALA A 119 -7.90 -5.11 -8.09
N ASP A 120 -6.87 -5.58 -7.39
CA ASP A 120 -7.03 -6.48 -6.24
C ASP A 120 -7.38 -5.72 -4.95
N TYR A 121 -7.03 -4.45 -4.87
CA TYR A 121 -7.39 -3.54 -3.78
C TYR A 121 -7.19 -2.07 -4.19
N VAL A 122 -7.76 -1.15 -3.40
CA VAL A 122 -7.48 0.28 -3.54
C VAL A 122 -7.07 0.91 -2.23
N PHE A 123 -6.29 1.99 -2.34
CA PHE A 123 -6.10 2.95 -1.26
C PHE A 123 -7.09 4.10 -1.43
N ILE A 124 -7.80 4.44 -0.37
CA ILE A 124 -8.57 5.68 -0.28
C ILE A 124 -7.81 6.62 0.66
N SER A 125 -7.37 7.75 0.13
CA SER A 125 -6.48 8.68 0.84
C SER A 125 -6.55 10.11 0.31
N PRO A 126 -6.07 11.12 1.04
CA PRO A 126 -5.80 11.06 2.48
C PRO A 126 -7.13 11.08 3.27
N ILE A 127 -7.25 10.27 4.32
CA ILE A 127 -8.45 10.28 5.18
C ILE A 127 -8.46 11.49 6.11
N PHE A 128 -7.32 11.81 6.71
CA PHE A 128 -7.12 12.99 7.55
C PHE A 128 -6.03 13.90 6.95
N GLN A 129 -5.89 15.10 7.50
CA GLN A 129 -4.92 16.09 7.02
C GLN A 129 -3.50 15.51 6.99
N VAL A 130 -2.83 15.67 5.85
CA VAL A 130 -1.41 15.34 5.67
C VAL A 130 -0.75 16.50 4.95
N GLU A 131 0.38 16.98 5.47
CA GLU A 131 1.15 18.06 4.87
C GLU A 131 1.57 17.74 3.43
N GLY A 132 1.38 18.70 2.52
CA GLY A 132 1.71 18.54 1.10
C GLY A 132 0.85 17.53 0.35
N LYS A 133 -0.36 17.22 0.84
CA LYS A 133 -1.36 16.36 0.19
C LYS A 133 -2.67 17.10 -0.07
N ALA A 134 -3.51 16.49 -0.91
CA ALA A 134 -4.87 16.93 -1.18
C ALA A 134 -5.69 17.06 0.12
N PRO A 135 -6.79 17.85 0.10
CA PRO A 135 -7.71 17.92 1.22
C PRO A 135 -8.17 16.54 1.70
N PRO A 136 -8.39 16.35 3.01
CA PRO A 136 -8.83 15.07 3.55
C PRO A 136 -10.22 14.69 3.05
N ILE A 137 -10.40 13.41 2.71
CA ILE A 137 -11.69 12.82 2.33
C ILE A 137 -12.64 12.77 3.53
N GLY A 138 -12.11 12.52 4.74
CA GLY A 138 -12.89 12.39 5.96
C GLY A 138 -13.58 11.02 6.11
N VAL A 139 -13.98 10.72 7.34
CA VAL A 139 -14.52 9.42 7.75
C VAL A 139 -15.91 9.14 7.14
N GLU A 140 -16.78 10.15 7.07
CA GLU A 140 -18.12 9.98 6.52
C GLU A 140 -18.08 9.63 5.03
N LYS A 141 -17.26 10.36 4.26
CA LYS A 141 -17.10 10.06 2.84
C LYS A 141 -16.41 8.72 2.60
N LEU A 142 -15.44 8.35 3.45
CA LEU A 142 -14.85 7.01 3.42
C LEU A 142 -15.90 5.91 3.61
N ARG A 143 -16.82 6.07 4.58
CA ARG A 143 -17.92 5.11 4.82
C ARG A 143 -18.82 4.96 3.60
N GLU A 144 -19.17 6.06 2.94
CA GLU A 144 -19.94 6.00 1.68
C GLU A 144 -19.22 5.23 0.57
N ILE A 145 -17.91 5.44 0.43
CA ILE A 145 -17.08 4.79 -0.58
C ILE A 145 -16.99 3.29 -0.30
N VAL A 146 -16.64 2.91 0.93
CA VAL A 146 -16.48 1.51 1.34
C VAL A 146 -17.75 0.71 1.09
N ASN A 147 -18.92 1.27 1.41
CA ASN A 147 -20.21 0.59 1.22
C ASN A 147 -20.57 0.32 -0.26
N LYS A 148 -19.92 1.00 -1.21
CA LYS A 148 -20.21 0.92 -2.64
C LYS A 148 -19.12 0.23 -3.45
N LEU A 149 -17.94 0.00 -2.86
CA LEU A 149 -16.79 -0.58 -3.55
C LEU A 149 -16.73 -2.11 -3.37
N PRO A 150 -16.81 -2.90 -4.46
CA PRO A 150 -16.84 -4.36 -4.39
C PRO A 150 -15.43 -5.00 -4.32
N LEU A 151 -14.47 -4.33 -3.68
CA LEU A 151 -13.09 -4.82 -3.50
C LEU A 151 -12.48 -4.29 -2.19
N PRO A 152 -11.39 -4.90 -1.68
CA PRO A 152 -10.71 -4.44 -0.48
C PRO A 152 -10.28 -2.96 -0.55
N VAL A 153 -10.76 -2.18 0.42
CA VAL A 153 -10.37 -0.78 0.61
C VAL A 153 -9.43 -0.67 1.80
N TYR A 154 -8.22 -0.16 1.57
CA TYR A 154 -7.34 0.29 2.66
C TYR A 154 -7.43 1.81 2.80
N ALA A 155 -7.72 2.26 4.01
CA ALA A 155 -7.65 3.68 4.35
C ALA A 155 -6.19 4.09 4.60
N LEU A 156 -5.80 5.25 4.06
CA LEU A 156 -4.46 5.81 4.21
C LEU A 156 -4.51 7.33 4.38
N GLY A 157 -3.55 7.88 5.12
CA GLY A 157 -3.33 9.32 5.24
C GLY A 157 -3.82 9.89 6.57
N GLY A 158 -2.87 10.29 7.41
CA GLY A 158 -3.12 10.93 8.71
C GLY A 158 -3.71 10.01 9.79
N ILE A 159 -3.70 8.69 9.58
CA ILE A 159 -4.18 7.69 10.54
C ILE A 159 -3.15 7.48 11.65
N ASN A 160 -3.62 7.52 12.90
CA ASN A 160 -2.84 7.34 14.13
C ASN A 160 -3.69 6.63 15.21
N LYS A 161 -3.09 6.33 16.36
CA LYS A 161 -3.75 5.60 17.47
C LYS A 161 -5.02 6.27 18.03
N PHE A 162 -5.19 7.58 17.84
CA PHE A 162 -6.32 8.32 18.35
C PHE A 162 -7.52 8.34 17.39
N ASN A 163 -7.30 8.11 16.10
CA ASN A 163 -8.36 8.16 15.08
C ASN A 163 -8.55 6.86 14.30
N VAL A 164 -7.71 5.85 14.52
CA VAL A 164 -7.80 4.55 13.81
C VAL A 164 -9.16 3.88 14.00
N GLN A 165 -9.76 3.96 15.19
CA GLN A 165 -11.03 3.30 15.46
C GLN A 165 -12.15 3.85 14.57
N SER A 166 -12.25 5.18 14.41
CA SER A 166 -13.28 5.79 13.55
C SER A 166 -13.11 5.42 12.08
N VAL A 167 -11.89 5.11 11.65
CA VAL A 167 -11.61 4.56 10.31
C VAL A 167 -12.08 3.12 10.21
N LEU A 168 -11.76 2.26 11.17
CA LEU A 168 -12.18 0.86 11.17
C LEU A 168 -13.70 0.71 11.19
N ASP A 169 -14.39 1.58 11.93
CA ASP A 169 -15.86 1.61 12.04
C ASP A 169 -16.56 1.98 10.70
N THR A 170 -15.81 2.40 9.68
CA THR A 170 -16.36 2.60 8.32
C THR A 170 -16.54 1.31 7.53
N GLY A 171 -15.98 0.19 8.03
CA GLY A 171 -16.01 -1.10 7.34
C GLY A 171 -14.86 -1.30 6.34
N VAL A 172 -13.82 -0.44 6.36
CA VAL A 172 -12.63 -0.66 5.53
C VAL A 172 -12.07 -2.07 5.72
N TYR A 173 -11.48 -2.61 4.66
CA TYR A 173 -10.79 -3.89 4.76
C TYR A 173 -9.62 -3.81 5.74
N GLY A 174 -8.88 -2.71 5.68
CA GLY A 174 -7.69 -2.51 6.50
C GLY A 174 -7.19 -1.07 6.51
N ILE A 175 -6.05 -0.88 7.17
CA ILE A 175 -5.35 0.41 7.20
C ILE A 175 -3.96 0.27 6.57
N ALA A 176 -3.60 1.28 5.79
CA ALA A 176 -2.27 1.46 5.24
C ALA A 176 -1.56 2.61 5.96
N SER A 177 -0.29 2.43 6.31
CA SER A 177 0.46 3.47 7.01
C SER A 177 1.97 3.32 6.87
N ILE A 178 2.64 4.49 6.90
CA ILE A 178 4.09 4.60 7.00
C ILE A 178 4.55 4.57 8.47
N ARG A 179 3.81 5.22 9.37
CA ARG A 179 4.27 5.50 10.75
C ARG A 179 3.56 4.67 11.81
N TYR A 180 2.30 4.32 11.58
CA TYR A 180 1.45 3.68 12.61
C TYR A 180 2.04 2.37 13.15
N PHE A 181 2.81 1.65 12.32
CA PHE A 181 3.41 0.35 12.66
C PHE A 181 4.84 0.47 13.23
N LEU A 182 5.39 1.68 13.29
CA LEU A 182 6.75 1.93 13.81
C LEU A 182 6.77 2.14 15.33
N ASP A 183 5.64 2.53 15.90
CA ASP A 183 5.47 2.71 17.35
C ASP A 183 5.17 1.39 18.07
#